data_AF-A0A7J9FFW3-F1
#
_entry.id   AF-A0A7J9FFW3-F1
#
_cell.length_a   1.000
_cell.length_b   1.000
_cell.length_c   1.000
_cell.angle_alpha   90.00
_cell.angle_beta   90.00
_cell.angle_gamma   90.00
#
_symmetry.space_group_name_H-M   'P 1'
#
loop_
_entity.id
_entity.type
_entity.pdbx_description
1 polymer ?
#
loop_
_entity_poly.entity_id
_entity_poly.type
_entity_poly.pdbx_seq_one_letter_code
_entity_poly.pdbx_strand_id
1 'polypeptide(L)'
;MQAVLWYTDTLKPKSTLEEHSCLITDVRFSPSMSRLATSSFDKTVRVWDADSPGYSLRTFMGHSGNVMSLDFHPTKDDLICSCDGDGEIRYWSINNGNCARAFKLLRLFPLCGSGWYGPWYSPIEISTSPRKISCSSC
;
A
#
# COMPACT_ATOMS: atom_id res chain seq x y z
N MET A 1 3.88 -9.20 -12.81
CA MET A 1 2.91 -8.27 -13.45
C MET A 1 3.57 -6.91 -13.54
N GLN A 2 3.14 -6.05 -14.46
CA GLN A 2 3.86 -4.82 -14.78
C GLN A 2 2.96 -3.60 -14.59
N ALA A 3 3.53 -2.50 -14.11
CA ALA A 3 2.90 -1.17 -14.22
C ALA A 3 3.68 -0.34 -15.23
N VAL A 4 3.01 0.49 -16.02
CA VAL A 4 3.65 1.38 -17.00
C VAL A 4 3.44 2.81 -16.56
N LEU A 5 4.52 3.58 -16.46
CA LEU A 5 4.48 5.01 -16.24
C LEU A 5 4.40 5.73 -17.59
N TRP A 6 3.55 6.76 -17.67
CA TRP A 6 3.31 7.51 -18.91
C TRP A 6 3.56 8.99 -18.69
N TYR A 7 4.04 9.65 -19.74
CA TYR A 7 3.97 11.11 -19.83
C TYR A 7 2.53 11.55 -20.08
N THR A 8 2.03 12.51 -19.31
CA THR A 8 0.63 12.97 -19.41
C THR A 8 0.37 13.86 -20.62
N ASP A 9 1.39 14.57 -21.10
CA ASP A 9 1.33 15.49 -22.23
C ASP A 9 1.40 14.77 -23.58
N THR A 10 2.30 13.80 -23.70
CA THR A 10 2.58 13.08 -24.95
C THR A 10 1.90 11.72 -25.03
N LEU A 11 1.36 11.22 -23.90
CA LEU A 11 0.81 9.87 -23.76
C LEU A 11 1.78 8.80 -24.31
N LYS A 12 3.08 9.02 -24.09
CA LYS A 12 4.12 8.03 -24.41
C LYS A 12 4.53 7.29 -23.13
N PRO A 13 4.83 5.98 -23.23
CA PRO A 13 5.37 5.23 -22.11
C PRO A 13 6.74 5.80 -21.74
N LYS A 14 6.91 6.15 -20.46
CA LYS A 14 8.16 6.61 -19.88
C LYS A 14 9.01 5.43 -19.42
N SER A 15 8.41 4.49 -18.69
CA SER A 15 9.10 3.30 -18.19
C SER A 15 8.10 2.22 -17.75
N THR A 16 8.59 0.99 -17.63
CA THR A 16 7.84 -0.17 -17.14
C THR A 16 8.43 -0.67 -15.82
N LEU A 17 7.57 -0.89 -14.83
CA LEU A 17 7.88 -1.36 -13.48
C LEU A 17 7.57 -2.86 -13.40
N GLU A 18 8.57 -3.71 -13.64
CA GLU A 18 8.35 -5.14 -13.88
C GLU A 18 8.69 -6.07 -12.70
N GLU A 19 9.10 -5.52 -11.56
CA GLU A 19 9.72 -6.37 -10.53
C GLU A 19 8.73 -7.14 -9.63
N HIS A 20 7.43 -6.81 -9.66
CA HIS A 20 6.43 -7.53 -8.88
C HIS A 20 6.13 -8.91 -9.47
N SER A 21 6.21 -9.96 -8.64
CA SER A 21 5.98 -11.34 -9.08
C SER A 21 4.50 -11.71 -9.15
N CYS A 22 3.62 -10.89 -8.57
CA CYS A 22 2.17 -11.06 -8.61
C CYS A 22 1.47 -9.75 -9.03
N LEU A 23 0.14 -9.72 -8.98
CA LEU A 23 -0.69 -8.56 -9.32
C LEU A 23 -0.31 -7.35 -8.46
N ILE A 24 -0.19 -6.19 -9.12
CA ILE A 24 -0.05 -4.90 -8.46
C ILE A 24 -1.46 -4.48 -8.01
N THR A 25 -1.60 -4.14 -6.74
CA THR A 25 -2.90 -3.84 -6.11
C THR A 25 -3.16 -2.36 -5.96
N ASP A 26 -2.11 -1.55 -5.79
CA ASP A 26 -2.22 -0.11 -5.61
C ASP A 26 -0.93 0.56 -6.10
N VAL A 27 -1.06 1.82 -6.52
CA VAL A 27 0.03 2.66 -7.03
C VAL A 27 -0.21 4.10 -6.57
N ARG A 28 0.75 4.69 -5.84
CA ARG A 28 0.63 6.06 -5.33
C ARG A 28 1.91 6.86 -5.56
N PHE A 29 1.76 8.15 -5.86
CA PHE A 29 2.89 9.09 -5.86
C PHE A 29 3.11 9.67 -4.47
N SER A 30 4.36 10.03 -4.17
CA SER A 30 4.66 10.87 -3.00
C SER A 30 4.07 12.26 -3.16
N PRO A 31 3.83 12.99 -2.06
CA PRO A 31 3.39 14.39 -2.11
C PRO A 31 4.26 15.30 -2.99
N SER A 32 5.58 15.10 -3.01
CA SER A 32 6.50 15.84 -3.89
C SER A 32 6.54 15.36 -5.34
N MET A 33 5.83 14.27 -5.68
CA MET A 33 5.86 13.62 -7.00
C MET A 33 7.22 13.04 -7.42
N SER A 34 8.24 13.06 -6.55
CA SER A 34 9.57 12.53 -6.89
C SER A 34 9.69 11.02 -6.69
N ARG A 35 8.73 10.39 -6.00
CA ARG A 35 8.71 8.96 -5.73
C ARG A 35 7.36 8.37 -6.09
N LEU A 36 7.39 7.09 -6.44
CA LEU A 36 6.20 6.27 -6.67
C LEU A 36 6.31 5.03 -5.77
N ALA A 37 5.20 4.57 -5.22
CA ALA A 37 5.14 3.31 -4.51
C ALA A 37 4.08 2.40 -5.14
N THR A 38 4.37 1.11 -5.17
CA THR A 38 3.47 0.05 -5.64
C THR A 38 3.35 -1.04 -4.60
N SER A 39 2.15 -1.58 -4.42
CA SER A 39 1.88 -2.74 -3.56
C SER A 39 1.44 -3.92 -4.38
N SER A 40 1.66 -5.13 -3.88
CA SER A 40 1.30 -6.32 -4.61
C SER A 40 0.85 -7.48 -3.73
N PHE A 41 0.11 -8.39 -4.36
CA PHE A 41 -0.19 -9.73 -3.88
C PHE A 41 1.06 -10.59 -3.64
N ASP A 42 2.24 -10.19 -4.12
CA ASP A 42 3.51 -10.83 -3.76
C ASP A 42 3.99 -10.51 -2.33
N LYS A 43 3.15 -9.80 -1.55
CA LYS A 43 3.37 -9.40 -0.15
C LYS A 43 4.44 -8.32 0.02
N THR A 44 4.80 -7.63 -1.06
CA THR A 44 5.80 -6.57 -1.05
C THR A 44 5.20 -5.21 -1.37
N VAL A 45 5.87 -4.17 -0.87
CA VAL A 45 5.69 -2.78 -1.31
C VAL A 45 7.01 -2.34 -1.92
N ARG A 46 6.99 -1.83 -3.15
CA ARG A 46 8.18 -1.32 -3.84
C ARG A 46 8.09 0.19 -3.99
N VAL A 47 9.23 0.86 -3.87
CA VAL A 47 9.37 2.29 -4.10
C VAL A 47 10.28 2.51 -5.30
N TRP A 48 9.91 3.46 -6.13
CA TRP A 48 10.55 3.78 -7.40
C TRP A 48 10.88 5.27 -7.44
N ASP A 49 11.92 5.61 -8.18
CA ASP A 49 12.20 6.97 -8.59
C ASP A 49 11.20 7.36 -9.69
N ALA A 50 10.47 8.46 -9.52
CA ALA A 50 9.47 8.89 -10.50
C ALA A 50 10.11 9.53 -11.75
N ASP A 51 11.29 10.13 -11.59
CA ASP A 51 12.02 10.81 -12.65
C ASP A 51 12.80 9.83 -13.52
N SER A 52 13.37 8.80 -12.89
CA SER A 52 14.18 7.75 -13.51
C SER A 52 13.74 6.34 -13.09
N PRO A 53 12.52 5.91 -13.47
CA PRO A 53 12.02 4.59 -13.12
C PRO A 53 12.79 3.55 -13.95
N GLY A 54 13.56 2.69 -13.30
CA GLY A 54 14.29 1.60 -13.96
C GLY A 54 14.41 0.37 -13.07
N TYR A 55 14.69 0.60 -11.78
CA TYR A 55 14.67 -0.42 -10.74
C TYR A 55 14.02 0.14 -9.49
N SER A 56 13.52 -0.73 -8.62
CA SER A 56 13.00 -0.26 -7.34
C SER A 56 14.16 0.29 -6.48
N LEU A 57 13.97 1.50 -5.96
CA LEU A 57 14.85 2.11 -4.96
C LEU A 57 14.83 1.29 -3.67
N ARG A 58 13.67 0.74 -3.34
CA ARG A 58 13.43 -0.09 -2.16
C ARG A 58 12.39 -1.15 -2.46
N THR A 59 12.59 -2.31 -1.85
CA THR A 59 11.56 -3.34 -1.69
C THR A 59 11.35 -3.59 -0.20
N PHE A 60 10.13 -3.36 0.28
CA PHE A 60 9.72 -3.65 1.63
C PHE A 60 9.05 -5.01 1.69
N MET A 61 9.57 -5.85 2.58
CA MET A 61 9.10 -7.20 2.82
C MET A 61 8.63 -7.35 4.27
N GLY A 62 7.68 -8.24 4.48
CA GLY A 62 7.34 -8.74 5.81
C GLY A 62 5.86 -8.74 6.17
N HIS A 63 4.97 -8.27 5.29
CA HIS A 63 3.54 -8.57 5.42
C HIS A 63 3.31 -10.09 5.41
N SER A 64 2.43 -10.58 6.29
CA SER A 64 2.06 -12.01 6.28
C SER A 64 1.11 -12.34 5.13
N GLY A 65 0.27 -11.38 4.75
CA GLY A 65 -0.74 -11.51 3.69
C GLY A 65 -0.43 -10.69 2.43
N ASN A 66 -1.32 -10.81 1.46
CA ASN A 66 -1.32 -10.02 0.24
C ASN A 66 -1.52 -8.54 0.59
N VAL A 67 -0.64 -7.66 0.10
CA VAL A 67 -0.79 -6.21 0.35
C VAL A 67 -1.93 -5.69 -0.52
N MET A 68 -2.95 -5.13 0.11
CA MET A 68 -4.19 -4.74 -0.54
C MET A 68 -4.22 -3.25 -0.91
N SER A 69 -3.52 -2.41 -0.15
CA SER A 69 -3.45 -0.97 -0.41
C SER A 69 -2.20 -0.37 0.23
N LEU A 70 -1.80 0.78 -0.29
CA LEU A 70 -0.71 1.59 0.23
C LEU A 70 -1.09 3.08 0.16
N ASP A 71 -0.46 3.89 1.01
CA ASP A 71 -0.55 5.34 0.90
C ASP A 71 0.72 6.02 1.38
N PHE A 72 1.01 7.19 0.81
CA PHE A 72 2.07 8.06 1.32
C PHE A 72 1.53 8.93 2.47
N HIS A 73 2.41 9.23 3.42
CA HIS A 73 2.09 10.24 4.41
C HIS A 73 1.93 11.61 3.71
N PRO A 74 0.86 12.36 3.99
CA PRO A 74 0.47 13.54 3.18
C PRO A 74 1.48 14.68 3.19
N THR A 75 2.38 14.73 4.18
CA THR A 75 3.43 15.76 4.30
C THR A 75 4.85 15.21 4.35
N LYS A 76 5.02 13.89 4.34
CA LYS A 76 6.34 13.26 4.53
C LYS A 76 6.56 12.26 3.41
N ASP A 77 7.40 12.63 2.44
CA ASP A 77 7.76 11.75 1.32
C ASP A 77 8.50 10.49 1.74
N ASP A 78 9.05 10.47 2.95
CA ASP A 78 9.80 9.35 3.48
C ASP A 78 8.93 8.26 4.12
N LEU A 79 7.64 8.52 4.35
CA LEU A 79 6.79 7.63 5.13
C LEU A 79 5.66 7.08 4.28
N ILE A 80 5.57 5.75 4.22
CA ILE A 80 4.49 5.01 3.57
C ILE A 80 3.77 4.17 4.61
N CYS A 81 2.45 4.04 4.49
CA CYS A 81 1.69 2.99 5.16
C CYS A 81 1.17 1.97 4.15
N SER A 82 1.10 0.70 4.55
CA SER A 82 0.47 -0.35 3.77
C SER A 82 -0.33 -1.28 4.66
N CYS A 83 -1.36 -1.91 4.09
CA CYS A 83 -2.16 -2.90 4.78
C CYS A 83 -2.31 -4.19 3.96
N ASP A 84 -2.39 -5.33 4.65
CA ASP A 84 -2.67 -6.61 4.04
C ASP A 84 -4.08 -7.15 4.36
N GLY A 85 -4.47 -8.22 3.66
CA GLY A 85 -5.74 -8.89 3.86
C GLY A 85 -5.91 -9.56 5.24
N ASP A 86 -4.81 -9.76 5.98
CA ASP A 86 -4.81 -10.36 7.31
C ASP A 86 -5.02 -9.32 8.43
N GLY A 87 -5.15 -8.04 8.07
CA GLY A 87 -5.34 -6.94 9.01
C GLY A 87 -4.03 -6.43 9.64
N GLU A 88 -2.87 -6.75 9.05
CA GLU A 88 -1.61 -6.12 9.41
C GLU A 88 -1.47 -4.77 8.68
N ILE A 89 -1.16 -3.72 9.44
CA ILE A 89 -0.84 -2.38 8.94
C ILE A 89 0.62 -2.09 9.28
N ARG A 90 1.41 -1.70 8.29
CA ARG A 90 2.82 -1.36 8.45
C ARG A 90 3.13 0.05 8.00
N TYR A 91 4.06 0.67 8.71
CA TYR A 91 4.67 1.95 8.36
C TYR A 91 6.12 1.72 7.98
N TRP A 92 6.53 2.30 6.86
CA TRP A 92 7.86 2.14 6.29
C TRP A 92 8.54 3.49 6.16
N SER A 93 9.79 3.58 6.64
CA SER A 93 10.67 4.70 6.30
C SER A 93 11.48 4.32 5.07
N ILE A 94 11.36 5.10 4.01
CA ILE A 94 12.04 4.86 2.73
C ILE A 94 13.54 5.09 2.85
N ASN A 95 13.97 6.13 3.55
CA ASN A 95 15.37 6.51 3.70
C ASN A 95 16.10 5.58 4.68
N ASN A 96 15.40 5.05 5.69
CA ASN A 96 15.99 4.10 6.63
C ASN A 96 15.87 2.64 6.13
N GLY A 97 14.94 2.36 5.20
CA GLY A 97 14.73 1.03 4.64
C GLY A 97 14.05 0.03 5.59
N ASN A 98 13.57 0.50 6.75
CA ASN A 98 13.03 -0.35 7.81
C ASN A 98 11.54 -0.13 8.03
N CYS A 99 10.87 -1.18 8.52
CA CYS A 99 9.53 -1.06 9.10
C CYS A 99 9.64 -0.23 10.39
N ALA A 100 9.11 0.99 10.37
CA ALA A 100 9.08 1.86 11.53
C ALA A 100 8.08 1.34 12.58
N ARG A 101 7.00 0.69 12.13
CA ARG A 101 5.92 0.21 13.00
C ARG A 101 5.04 -0.80 12.29
N ALA A 102 4.63 -1.84 13.00
CA ALA A 102 3.63 -2.78 12.55
C ALA A 102 2.51 -2.88 13.59
N PHE A 103 1.28 -2.96 13.13
CA PHE A 103 0.09 -3.18 13.94
C PHE A 103 -0.67 -4.35 13.34
N LYS A 104 -1.16 -5.27 14.18
CA LYS A 104 -2.07 -6.31 13.76
C LYS A 104 -3.39 -6.10 14.46
N LEU A 105 -4.44 -5.83 13.70
CA LEU A 105 -5.78 -5.81 14.23
C LEU A 105 -6.19 -7.26 14.49
N LEU A 106 -6.21 -7.67 15.75
CA LEU A 106 -6.79 -8.95 16.13
C LEU A 106 -8.29 -8.88 15.85
N ARG A 107 -8.76 -9.69 14.89
CA ARG A 107 -10.19 -9.93 14.74
C ARG A 107 -10.66 -10.69 15.98
N LEU A 108 -11.27 -9.98 16.93
CA LEU A 108 -12.11 -10.61 17.94
C LEU A 108 -13.37 -11.08 17.22
N PHE A 109 -13.38 -12.33 16.77
CA PHE A 109 -14.62 -12.95 16.31
C PHE A 109 -15.46 -13.27 17.56
N PRO A 110 -16.67 -12.70 17.75
CA PRO A 110 -17.65 -13.40 18.55
C PRO A 110 -17.97 -14.68 17.79
N LEU A 111 -17.73 -15.83 18.42
CA LEU A 111 -18.12 -17.13 17.90
C LEU A 111 -19.64 -17.16 17.76
N CYS A 112 -20.16 -16.90 16.56
CA CYS A 112 -21.55 -17.22 16.24
C CYS A 112 -21.71 -17.54 14.75
N GLY A 113 -22.02 -18.81 14.47
CA GLY A 113 -23.07 -19.20 13.53
C GLY A 113 -22.80 -19.04 12.03
N SER A 114 -22.41 -20.15 11.40
CA SER A 114 -22.89 -20.63 10.09
C SER A 114 -23.58 -19.65 9.13
N GLY A 115 -22.99 -19.45 7.94
CA GLY A 115 -23.72 -19.05 6.73
C GLY A 115 -22.98 -18.04 5.86
N TRP A 116 -21.96 -18.49 5.11
CA TRP A 116 -21.23 -17.64 4.18
C TRP A 116 -21.91 -17.62 2.80
N TYR A 117 -22.79 -16.64 2.57
CA TYR A 117 -23.16 -16.15 1.23
C TYR A 117 -23.58 -14.68 1.33
N GLY A 118 -22.76 -13.75 0.80
CA GLY A 118 -23.19 -12.37 0.52
C GLY A 118 -22.13 -11.29 0.80
N PRO A 119 -22.04 -10.22 -0.02
CA PRO A 119 -20.95 -9.25 0.02
C PRO A 119 -21.22 -8.12 1.01
N TRP A 120 -20.19 -7.30 1.22
CA TRP A 120 -20.15 -6.03 1.95
C TRP A 120 -19.73 -6.10 3.42
N TYR A 121 -18.46 -5.71 3.61
CA TYR A 121 -17.96 -4.84 4.66
C TYR A 121 -19.01 -4.41 5.70
N SER A 122 -18.90 -4.95 6.90
CA SER A 122 -19.55 -4.37 8.08
C SER A 122 -18.92 -3.00 8.39
N PRO A 123 -19.74 -1.96 8.68
CA PRO A 123 -19.22 -0.66 9.06
C PRO A 123 -18.52 -0.78 10.41
N ILE A 124 -17.25 -0.38 10.46
CA ILE A 124 -16.51 -0.23 11.72
C ILE A 124 -17.10 0.97 12.45
N GLU A 125 -17.67 0.76 13.64
CA GLU A 125 -18.05 1.85 14.53
C GLU A 125 -16.79 2.61 14.98
N ILE A 126 -16.74 3.89 14.61
CA ILE A 126 -15.65 4.80 14.96
C ILE A 126 -15.89 5.30 16.38
N SER A 127 -15.14 4.79 17.35
CA SER A 127 -15.05 5.39 18.68
C SER A 127 -14.42 6.78 18.56
N THR A 128 -15.11 7.78 19.10
CA THR A 128 -14.79 9.21 19.04
C THR A 128 -13.58 9.56 19.92
N SER A 129 -12.37 9.46 19.36
CA SER A 129 -11.13 10.01 19.94
C SER A 129 -10.16 10.41 18.81
N PRO A 130 -9.30 11.45 18.96
CA PRO A 130 -8.95 12.38 17.87
C PRO A 130 -7.79 11.88 16.96
N ARG A 131 -7.86 10.65 16.47
CA ARG A 131 -6.92 10.09 15.49
C ARG A 131 -7.68 9.59 14.27
N LYS A 132 -8.13 10.51 13.42
CA LYS A 132 -8.60 10.16 12.07
C LYS A 132 -7.38 9.72 11.26
N ILE A 133 -7.24 8.42 11.02
CA ILE A 133 -6.51 7.89 9.88
C ILE A 133 -7.61 7.42 8.92
N SER A 134 -7.94 8.26 7.95
CA SER A 134 -8.78 7.87 6.83
C SER A 134 -7.87 7.20 5.80
N CYS A 135 -8.00 5.89 5.61
CA CYS A 135 -7.59 5.27 4.36
C CYS A 135 -8.67 5.63 3.35
N SER A 136 -8.44 6.68 2.55
CA SER A 136 -9.38 7.11 1.52
C SER A 136 -9.16 6.32 0.23
N SER A 137 -10.18 5.54 -0.12
CA SER A 137 -10.45 5.13 -1.49
C SER A 137 -11.92 5.47 -1.79
N CYS A 138 -12.15 6.66 -2.34
CA CYS A 138 -13.25 7.02 -3.24
C CYS A 138 -12.69 7.98 -4.28
#